data_AF-A0A672PVA9-F1
#
_entry.id   AF-A0A672PVA9-F1
#
_cell.length_a   1.000
_cell.length_b   1.000
_cell.length_c   1.000
_cell.angle_alpha   90.00
_cell.angle_beta   90.00
_cell.angle_gamma   90.00
#
_symmetry.space_group_name_H-M   'P 1'
#
loop_
_entity.id
_entity.type
_entity.pdbx_description
1 polymer ?
#
loop_
_entity_poly.entity_id
_entity_poly.type
_entity_poly.pdbx_seq_one_letter_code
_entity_poly.pdbx_strand_id
1 'polypeptide(L)'
;MVKISFQQVTAQKPEKENDGDKEEIHMPYSQQDELVLPVRSKKSSFSGLWCVVPGLVIFLSGLILASVSTPCWIFYSLNKFKCPLLNLFHCRVMYEDPLFAPLLGRQELEENVGIYLDDNYEQISVPVPDFGSSDPADIIHDFHRGLTAYYDIALDKCYVIELNTTIVMPPRSLWELLVNVKRGMYLPQTYIIQEEMVVTGRVRNMRQLGPFIHRLCYGKETYRLRRRSSQKRIEKRETRNCHSIRHFENTFVVETKICDRLLL
;
A
#
# COMPACT_ATOMS: atom_id res chain seq x y z
N MET A 1 -48.35 11.54 -32.48
CA MET A 1 -48.22 10.12 -32.89
C MET A 1 -46.80 9.71 -32.52
N VAL A 2 -46.54 8.66 -31.74
CA VAL A 2 -47.42 7.62 -31.16
C VAL A 2 -47.78 7.94 -29.69
N LYS A 3 -48.74 7.21 -29.10
CA LYS A 3 -49.33 7.41 -27.77
C LYS A 3 -49.36 6.06 -27.05
N ILE A 4 -48.75 5.93 -25.87
CA ILE A 4 -48.80 4.69 -25.08
C ILE A 4 -49.15 5.02 -23.62
N SER A 5 -50.37 4.63 -23.24
CA SER A 5 -50.84 4.43 -21.87
C SER A 5 -52.09 3.58 -21.95
N PHE A 6 -52.18 2.52 -21.15
CA PHE A 6 -53.42 1.77 -20.96
C PHE A 6 -53.52 1.15 -19.56
N GLN A 7 -54.70 1.31 -18.96
CA GLN A 7 -55.26 0.51 -17.87
C GLN A 7 -55.75 -0.85 -18.44
N GLN A 8 -56.45 -1.79 -17.78
CA GLN A 8 -57.34 -1.82 -16.61
C GLN A 8 -57.12 -3.15 -15.84
N VAL A 9 -57.95 -3.73 -14.98
CA VAL A 9 -59.40 -3.63 -14.60
C VAL A 9 -59.49 -3.61 -13.06
N THR A 10 -60.61 -3.58 -12.32
CA THR A 10 -62.07 -3.79 -12.51
C THR A 10 -62.80 -2.88 -11.48
N ALA A 11 -64.13 -2.68 -11.38
CA ALA A 11 -65.31 -3.22 -12.04
C ALA A 11 -66.48 -2.19 -12.04
N GLN A 12 -67.72 -2.68 -12.22
CA GLN A 12 -69.02 -2.01 -12.02
C GLN A 12 -69.78 -2.81 -10.92
N LYS A 13 -70.98 -2.52 -10.38
CA LYS A 13 -72.11 -1.55 -10.52
C LYS A 13 -72.91 -1.65 -9.15
N PRO A 14 -74.19 -1.24 -8.92
CA PRO A 14 -75.05 -0.20 -9.52
C PRO A 14 -75.86 0.74 -8.55
N GLU A 15 -76.19 1.93 -9.06
CA GLU A 15 -77.51 2.65 -9.12
C GLU A 15 -78.50 2.74 -7.91
N LYS A 16 -78.76 3.99 -7.45
CA LYS A 16 -80.03 4.79 -7.51
C LYS A 16 -79.90 6.09 -6.65
N GLU A 17 -80.35 7.31 -6.98
CA GLU A 17 -81.62 7.84 -7.54
C GLU A 17 -82.75 7.83 -6.47
N ASN A 18 -83.46 8.93 -6.10
CA ASN A 18 -83.62 10.31 -6.63
C ASN A 18 -83.80 11.32 -5.44
N ASP A 19 -83.36 12.59 -5.52
CA ASP A 19 -84.16 13.83 -5.76
C ASP A 19 -84.96 14.41 -4.56
N GLY A 20 -85.22 15.73 -4.56
CA GLY A 20 -86.16 16.42 -3.64
C GLY A 20 -85.58 17.48 -2.68
N ASP A 21 -85.41 18.72 -3.14
CA ASP A 21 -85.15 19.91 -2.31
C ASP A 21 -86.43 20.55 -1.71
N LYS A 22 -86.21 21.48 -0.75
CA LYS A 22 -87.15 22.42 -0.05
C LYS A 22 -87.62 21.94 1.33
N GLU A 23 -87.50 22.67 2.45
CA GLU A 23 -87.51 24.10 2.84
C GLU A 23 -88.81 24.50 3.60
N GLU A 24 -88.64 25.48 4.51
CA GLU A 24 -89.65 26.24 5.27
C GLU A 24 -90.61 25.50 6.24
N ILE A 25 -90.06 25.27 7.45
CA ILE A 25 -90.53 25.87 8.72
C ILE A 25 -92.04 25.86 9.01
N HIS A 26 -92.43 25.13 10.06
CA HIS A 26 -93.49 25.58 10.97
C HIS A 26 -93.21 25.09 12.42
N MET A 27 -93.25 26.00 13.39
CA MET A 27 -93.46 25.69 14.81
C MET A 27 -94.84 26.20 15.24
N PRO A 28 -95.46 25.67 16.31
CA PRO A 28 -95.17 26.18 17.66
C PRO A 28 -95.02 25.12 18.76
N TYR A 29 -94.02 25.40 19.60
CA TYR A 29 -93.65 24.89 20.93
C TYR A 29 -94.70 24.21 21.84
N SER A 30 -94.38 23.00 22.34
CA SER A 30 -94.56 22.46 23.72
C SER A 30 -94.44 20.92 23.68
N GLN A 31 -93.94 20.18 24.69
CA GLN A 31 -93.48 20.53 26.05
C GLN A 31 -92.22 19.71 26.41
N GLN A 32 -91.57 20.03 27.54
CA GLN A 32 -90.47 19.28 28.17
C GLN A 32 -90.89 17.80 28.47
N ASP A 33 -90.03 16.78 28.57
CA ASP A 33 -88.62 16.68 29.01
C ASP A 33 -87.83 15.54 28.30
N GLU A 34 -86.55 15.35 28.66
CA GLU A 34 -85.62 14.23 28.33
C GLU A 34 -85.32 13.90 26.84
N LEU A 35 -84.04 14.04 26.42
CA LEU A 35 -83.22 12.88 25.99
C LEU A 35 -81.72 13.20 25.75
N VAL A 36 -80.92 12.17 26.00
CA VAL A 36 -79.48 11.95 25.73
C VAL A 36 -78.87 12.66 24.50
N LEU A 37 -77.71 13.31 24.69
CA LEU A 37 -76.83 13.79 23.60
C LEU A 37 -76.05 12.65 22.89
N PRO A 38 -76.21 12.44 21.58
CA PRO A 38 -75.40 11.47 20.82
C PRO A 38 -74.11 12.11 20.28
N VAL A 39 -73.06 12.24 21.10
CA VAL A 39 -71.78 12.82 20.66
C VAL A 39 -70.98 11.87 19.77
N ARG A 40 -71.30 11.91 18.46
CA ARG A 40 -70.43 11.68 17.29
C ARG A 40 -69.17 10.84 17.50
N SER A 41 -69.20 9.59 17.05
CA SER A 41 -68.05 8.69 17.05
C SER A 41 -66.87 9.22 16.20
N LYS A 42 -65.75 9.56 16.86
CA LYS A 42 -64.44 9.68 16.19
C LYS A 42 -63.68 8.36 16.31
N LYS A 43 -63.63 7.57 15.23
CA LYS A 43 -62.68 6.46 15.13
C LYS A 43 -61.25 7.01 15.17
N SER A 44 -60.40 6.39 15.98
CA SER A 44 -59.03 6.84 16.22
C SER A 44 -58.14 6.70 14.98
N SER A 45 -57.48 7.79 14.58
CA SER A 45 -56.53 7.82 13.46
C SER A 45 -55.06 7.63 13.90
N PHE A 46 -54.82 6.92 15.00
CA PHE A 46 -53.49 6.81 15.62
C PHE A 46 -52.60 5.68 15.06
N SER A 47 -53.14 4.81 14.19
CA SER A 47 -52.43 3.65 13.64
C SER A 47 -51.23 4.02 12.75
N GLY A 48 -51.39 5.01 11.86
CA GLY A 48 -50.32 5.37 10.92
C GLY A 48 -49.10 6.05 11.55
N LEU A 49 -49.29 6.76 12.67
CA LEU A 49 -48.24 7.58 13.28
C LEU A 49 -47.16 6.73 13.99
N TRP A 50 -47.53 5.54 14.48
CA TRP A 50 -46.62 4.66 15.22
C TRP A 50 -45.53 4.04 14.32
N CYS A 51 -45.80 3.85 13.03
CA CYS A 51 -44.84 3.21 12.09
C CYS A 51 -43.92 4.22 11.38
N VAL A 52 -44.37 5.45 11.13
CA VAL A 52 -43.55 6.45 10.41
C VAL A 52 -42.38 6.98 11.24
N VAL A 53 -42.56 7.15 12.56
CA VAL A 53 -41.51 7.64 13.47
C VAL A 53 -40.30 6.68 13.53
N PRO A 54 -40.42 5.37 13.83
CA PRO A 54 -39.27 4.48 13.87
C PRO A 54 -38.63 4.30 12.49
N GLY A 55 -39.41 4.28 11.40
CA GLY A 55 -38.86 4.23 10.03
C GLY A 55 -37.99 5.45 9.72
N LEU A 56 -38.43 6.65 10.12
CA LEU A 56 -37.68 7.89 9.94
C LEU A 56 -36.42 7.94 10.84
N VAL A 57 -36.49 7.44 12.08
CA VAL A 57 -35.32 7.29 12.96
C VAL A 57 -34.28 6.32 12.38
N ILE A 58 -34.70 5.18 11.84
CA ILE A 58 -33.81 4.21 11.17
C ILE A 58 -33.18 4.83 9.92
N PHE A 59 -33.95 5.57 9.12
CA PHE A 59 -33.43 6.25 7.93
C PHE A 59 -32.40 7.34 8.30
N LEU A 60 -32.68 8.17 9.31
CA LEU A 60 -31.73 9.17 9.79
C LEU A 60 -30.47 8.54 10.41
N SER A 61 -30.59 7.46 11.18
CA SER A 61 -29.41 6.77 11.73
C SER A 61 -28.57 6.11 10.63
N GLY A 62 -29.20 5.55 9.60
CA GLY A 62 -28.53 5.09 8.38
C GLY A 62 -27.79 6.21 7.63
N LEU A 63 -28.40 7.38 7.49
CA LEU A 63 -27.76 8.56 6.88
C LEU A 63 -26.58 9.08 7.71
N ILE A 64 -26.66 9.09 9.05
CA ILE A 64 -25.56 9.49 9.93
C ILE A 64 -24.42 8.46 9.87
N LEU A 65 -24.74 7.17 9.91
CA LEU A 65 -23.74 6.12 9.76
C LEU A 65 -23.07 6.18 8.38
N ALA A 66 -23.82 6.45 7.30
CA ALA A 66 -23.27 6.66 5.97
C ALA A 66 -22.40 7.93 5.89
N SER A 67 -22.82 9.06 6.47
CA SER A 67 -22.09 10.33 6.41
C SER A 67 -20.84 10.38 7.30
N VAL A 68 -20.73 9.51 8.30
CA VAL A 68 -19.50 9.32 9.10
C VAL A 68 -18.63 8.21 8.50
N SER A 69 -19.21 7.08 8.08
CA SER A 69 -18.42 5.96 7.54
C SER A 69 -17.89 6.20 6.14
N THR A 70 -18.60 6.89 5.24
CA THR A 70 -18.09 7.12 3.88
C THR A 70 -16.88 8.06 3.86
N PRO A 71 -16.83 9.21 4.56
CA PRO A 71 -15.61 10.01 4.62
C PRO A 71 -14.49 9.32 5.41
N CYS A 72 -14.81 8.55 6.45
CA CYS A 72 -13.80 7.80 7.21
C CYS A 72 -13.18 6.66 6.38
N TRP A 73 -13.99 5.90 5.64
CA TRP A 73 -13.52 4.85 4.72
C TRP A 73 -12.77 5.44 3.52
N ILE A 74 -13.25 6.56 2.96
CA ILE A 74 -12.54 7.30 1.91
C ILE A 74 -11.21 7.85 2.45
N PHE A 75 -11.16 8.41 3.66
CA PHE A 75 -9.92 8.91 4.28
C PHE A 75 -8.93 7.76 4.55
N TYR A 76 -9.39 6.65 5.11
CA TYR A 76 -8.57 5.46 5.36
C TYR A 76 -8.02 4.85 4.05
N SER A 77 -8.87 4.69 3.04
CA SER A 77 -8.48 4.19 1.71
C SER A 77 -7.56 5.17 0.97
N LEU A 78 -7.84 6.48 0.98
CA LEU A 78 -7.00 7.49 0.34
C LEU A 78 -5.64 7.65 1.03
N ASN A 79 -5.56 7.49 2.35
CA ASN A 79 -4.27 7.51 3.04
C ASN A 79 -3.43 6.28 2.67
N LYS A 80 -4.04 5.09 2.53
CA LYS A 80 -3.34 3.92 1.96
C LYS A 80 -2.94 4.12 0.50
N PHE A 81 -3.79 4.74 -0.33
CA PHE A 81 -3.49 4.98 -1.75
C PHE A 81 -2.55 6.18 -2.03
N LYS A 82 -2.32 7.09 -1.08
CA LYS A 82 -1.35 8.20 -1.21
C LYS A 82 0.10 7.79 -0.93
N CYS A 83 0.32 6.67 -0.23
CA CYS A 83 1.65 6.23 0.21
C CYS A 83 2.33 5.10 -0.61
N PRO A 84 2.17 4.99 -1.95
CA PRO A 84 3.19 4.35 -2.79
C PRO A 84 4.25 5.35 -3.28
N LEU A 85 3.82 6.50 -3.81
CA LEU A 85 4.68 7.38 -4.61
C LEU A 85 5.62 8.27 -3.78
N LEU A 86 5.36 8.44 -2.48
CA LEU A 86 6.20 9.27 -1.60
C LEU A 86 7.46 8.55 -1.11
N ASN A 87 7.50 7.22 -1.25
CA ASN A 87 8.55 6.37 -0.70
C ASN A 87 9.46 5.75 -1.78
N LEU A 88 9.20 6.03 -3.06
CA LEU A 88 10.10 5.72 -4.16
C LEU A 88 11.00 6.93 -4.41
N PHE A 89 12.30 6.75 -4.16
CA PHE A 89 13.34 7.73 -4.41
C PHE A 89 14.14 7.30 -5.64
N HIS A 90 14.37 8.26 -6.52
CA HIS A 90 15.31 8.12 -7.63
C HIS A 90 16.59 8.84 -7.20
N CYS A 91 17.67 8.08 -7.03
CA CYS A 91 18.91 8.52 -6.40
C CYS A 91 20.02 8.54 -7.44
N ARG A 92 20.68 9.69 -7.57
CA ARG A 92 21.80 9.93 -8.49
C ARG A 92 22.97 10.49 -7.68
N VAL A 93 24.06 9.73 -7.63
CA VAL A 93 25.18 9.92 -6.70
C VAL A 93 26.48 10.03 -7.48
N MET A 94 27.29 11.05 -7.17
CA MET A 94 28.61 11.26 -7.79
C MET A 94 29.73 10.85 -6.83
N TYR A 95 30.45 9.78 -7.16
CA TYR A 95 31.55 9.24 -6.35
C TYR A 95 32.89 9.28 -7.09
N GLU A 96 33.97 9.22 -6.33
CA GLU A 96 35.34 9.16 -6.86
C GLU A 96 35.93 7.77 -6.51
N ASP A 97 36.44 7.07 -7.52
CA ASP A 97 37.06 5.74 -7.38
C ASP A 97 38.59 5.88 -7.45
N PRO A 98 39.29 5.92 -6.31
CA PRO A 98 40.72 6.16 -6.26
C PRO A 98 41.57 4.95 -6.68
N LEU A 99 40.96 3.80 -7.02
CA LEU A 99 41.67 2.54 -7.27
C LEU A 99 41.56 2.06 -8.72
N PHE A 100 40.38 2.14 -9.34
CA PHE A 100 40.15 1.58 -10.68
C PHE A 100 40.08 2.64 -11.80
N ALA A 101 39.77 3.90 -11.51
CA ALA A 101 39.47 4.89 -12.55
C ALA A 101 40.05 6.32 -12.34
N PRO A 102 41.33 6.49 -11.93
CA PRO A 102 41.93 7.82 -11.75
C PRO A 102 42.03 8.68 -13.04
N LEU A 103 41.67 8.12 -14.21
CA LEU A 103 41.62 8.82 -15.50
C LEU A 103 40.20 9.10 -16.02
N LEU A 104 39.14 8.54 -15.42
CA LEU A 104 37.75 8.91 -15.78
C LEU A 104 37.19 10.00 -14.86
N GLY A 105 37.78 10.21 -13.67
CA GLY A 105 37.30 11.20 -12.70
C GLY A 105 36.08 10.71 -11.92
N ARG A 106 35.03 11.53 -11.84
CA ARG A 106 33.81 11.21 -11.10
C ARG A 106 32.96 10.19 -11.86
N GLN A 107 32.66 9.08 -11.19
CA GLN A 107 31.67 8.12 -11.64
C GLN A 107 30.31 8.49 -11.07
N GLU A 108 29.26 8.17 -11.82
CA GLU A 108 27.89 8.32 -11.40
C GLU A 108 27.30 6.96 -11.04
N LEU A 109 26.48 6.92 -9.99
CA LEU A 109 25.63 5.80 -9.63
C LEU A 109 24.19 6.29 -9.64
N GLU A 110 23.36 5.65 -10.45
CA GLU A 110 21.90 5.82 -10.44
C GLU A 110 21.27 4.58 -9.79
N GLU A 111 20.27 4.76 -8.93
CA GLU A 111 19.48 3.66 -8.36
C GLU A 111 18.06 4.12 -7.98
N ASN A 112 17.14 3.17 -7.86
CA ASN A 112 15.77 3.44 -7.43
C ASN A 112 15.47 2.73 -6.10
N VAL A 113 15.18 3.50 -5.05
CA VAL A 113 15.02 3.02 -3.66
C VAL A 113 13.55 3.12 -3.25
N GLY A 114 12.88 1.99 -3.02
CA GLY A 114 11.51 1.89 -2.51
C GLY A 114 11.48 1.51 -1.04
N ILE A 115 10.97 2.39 -0.18
CA ILE A 115 10.96 2.20 1.28
C ILE A 115 9.55 1.82 1.80
N TYR A 116 9.42 0.65 2.43
CA TYR A 116 8.14 0.11 2.89
C TYR A 116 8.05 0.15 4.42
N LEU A 117 7.69 1.32 4.95
CA LEU A 117 7.69 1.62 6.40
C LEU A 117 6.73 0.76 7.24
N ASP A 118 5.60 0.33 6.67
CA ASP A 118 4.60 -0.50 7.36
C ASP A 118 5.04 -1.98 7.45
N ASP A 119 5.63 -2.50 6.38
CA ASP A 119 6.15 -3.88 6.29
C ASP A 119 7.59 -4.02 6.81
N ASN A 120 8.27 -2.90 7.12
CA ASN A 120 9.64 -2.81 7.61
C ASN A 120 10.68 -3.49 6.69
N TYR A 121 10.60 -3.23 5.39
CA TYR A 121 11.62 -3.58 4.41
C TYR A 121 11.90 -2.42 3.44
N GLU A 122 12.99 -2.51 2.70
CA GLU A 122 13.26 -1.65 1.53
C GLU A 122 13.75 -2.47 0.34
N GLN A 123 13.62 -1.91 -0.84
CA GLN A 123 14.07 -2.47 -2.11
C GLN A 123 14.93 -1.42 -2.84
N ILE A 124 16.11 -1.82 -3.31
CA ILE A 124 17.01 -0.99 -4.13
C ILE A 124 17.15 -1.67 -5.49
N SER A 125 16.79 -1.00 -6.58
CA SER A 125 16.97 -1.51 -7.94
C SER A 125 18.13 -0.75 -8.62
N VAL A 126 19.25 -1.45 -8.79
CA VAL A 126 20.46 -0.99 -9.48
C VAL A 126 20.29 -1.25 -10.99
N PRO A 127 20.33 -0.22 -11.85
CA PRO A 127 20.18 -0.35 -13.29
C PRO A 127 21.38 -1.04 -13.94
N VAL A 128 21.27 -1.34 -15.24
CA VAL A 128 22.43 -1.72 -16.06
C VAL A 128 23.37 -0.51 -16.12
N PRO A 129 24.64 -0.64 -15.68
CA PRO A 129 25.56 0.49 -15.73
C PRO A 129 26.03 0.75 -17.17
N ASP A 130 26.03 2.02 -17.58
CA ASP A 130 26.54 2.43 -18.89
C ASP A 130 28.02 2.06 -19.08
N PHE A 131 28.81 2.17 -18.00
CA PHE A 131 30.25 1.87 -17.98
C PHE A 131 30.66 1.32 -16.61
N GLY A 132 31.26 0.12 -16.56
CA GLY A 132 31.85 -0.43 -15.35
C GLY A 132 31.92 -1.96 -15.34
N SER A 133 32.46 -2.51 -14.24
CA SER A 133 32.44 -3.96 -13.93
C SER A 133 31.47 -4.27 -12.78
N SER A 134 30.39 -3.49 -12.67
CA SER A 134 29.28 -3.80 -11.77
C SER A 134 28.21 -4.55 -12.55
N ASP A 135 27.62 -5.55 -11.92
CA ASP A 135 26.44 -6.23 -12.44
C ASP A 135 25.16 -5.52 -11.95
N PRO A 136 24.10 -5.44 -12.77
CA PRO A 136 22.78 -4.94 -12.37
C PRO A 136 22.12 -5.88 -11.36
N ALA A 137 21.42 -5.30 -10.37
CA ALA A 137 20.85 -6.08 -9.28
C ALA A 137 19.59 -5.46 -8.66
N ASP A 138 18.67 -6.31 -8.21
CA ASP A 138 17.63 -5.93 -7.25
C ASP A 138 18.05 -6.38 -5.84
N ILE A 139 18.01 -5.49 -4.87
CA ILE A 139 18.44 -5.74 -3.48
C ILE A 139 17.24 -5.53 -2.56
N ILE A 140 17.03 -6.42 -1.59
CA ILE A 140 16.02 -6.26 -0.53
C ILE A 140 16.68 -6.37 0.85
N HIS A 141 16.38 -5.42 1.73
CA HIS A 141 16.68 -5.49 3.16
C HIS A 141 15.39 -5.78 3.94
N ASP A 142 15.24 -7.01 4.42
CA ASP A 142 14.16 -7.42 5.31
C ASP A 142 14.62 -7.22 6.76
N PHE A 143 14.31 -6.07 7.35
CA PHE A 143 14.68 -5.72 8.72
C PHE A 143 13.87 -6.50 9.77
N HIS A 144 12.76 -7.15 9.39
CA HIS A 144 12.03 -8.06 10.28
C HIS A 144 12.69 -9.45 10.36
N ARG A 145 13.36 -9.91 9.29
CA ARG A 145 14.15 -11.15 9.26
C ARG A 145 15.62 -10.96 9.60
N GLY A 146 16.13 -9.73 9.50
CA GLY A 146 17.57 -9.45 9.60
C GLY A 146 18.35 -10.04 8.42
N LEU A 147 17.78 -9.97 7.21
CA LEU A 147 18.37 -10.54 5.99
C LEU A 147 18.48 -9.49 4.88
N THR A 148 19.63 -9.50 4.20
CA THR A 148 19.80 -8.88 2.88
C THR A 148 19.72 -9.97 1.81
N ALA A 149 19.03 -9.70 0.70
CA ALA A 149 19.10 -10.50 -0.50
C ALA A 149 19.48 -9.64 -1.71
N TYR A 150 20.51 -10.06 -2.44
CA TYR A 150 20.88 -9.53 -3.74
C TYR A 150 20.37 -10.52 -4.80
N TYR A 151 19.56 -10.06 -5.75
CA TYR A 151 19.28 -10.75 -7.01
C TYR A 151 20.18 -10.15 -8.08
N ASP A 152 21.17 -10.93 -8.50
CA ASP A 152 22.04 -10.61 -9.62
C ASP A 152 21.30 -10.89 -10.94
N ILE A 153 21.06 -9.84 -11.72
CA ILE A 153 20.28 -9.87 -12.95
C ILE A 153 21.13 -10.40 -14.13
N ALA A 154 22.45 -10.24 -14.09
CA ALA A 154 23.36 -10.73 -15.13
C ALA A 154 23.60 -12.24 -15.05
N LEU A 155 23.62 -12.80 -13.83
CA LEU A 155 23.88 -14.22 -13.57
C LEU A 155 22.62 -15.07 -13.32
N ASP A 156 21.44 -14.43 -13.23
CA ASP A 156 20.15 -15.00 -12.78
C ASP A 156 20.24 -15.75 -11.43
N LYS A 157 20.94 -15.16 -10.46
CA LYS A 157 21.23 -15.79 -9.16
C LYS A 157 20.79 -14.93 -8.00
N CYS A 158 20.33 -15.59 -6.94
CA CYS A 158 20.04 -14.93 -5.67
C CYS A 158 21.10 -15.24 -4.62
N TYR A 159 21.46 -14.23 -3.84
CA TYR A 159 22.50 -14.29 -2.82
C TYR A 159 21.97 -13.68 -1.52
N VAL A 160 21.88 -14.48 -0.47
CA VAL A 160 21.31 -14.07 0.82
C VAL A 160 22.39 -14.01 1.90
N ILE A 161 22.37 -12.95 2.70
CA ILE A 161 23.25 -12.77 3.86
C ILE A 161 22.47 -12.22 5.06
N GLU A 162 23.06 -12.33 6.25
CA GLU A 162 22.59 -11.59 7.43
C GLU A 162 22.82 -10.08 7.24
N LEU A 163 21.76 -9.30 7.49
CA LEU A 163 21.72 -7.85 7.37
C LEU A 163 22.69 -7.21 8.36
N ASN A 164 23.52 -6.27 7.89
CA ASN A 164 24.48 -5.57 8.75
C ASN A 164 23.89 -4.25 9.26
N THR A 165 23.18 -4.29 10.39
CA THR A 165 22.47 -3.14 10.97
C THR A 165 23.38 -2.05 11.57
N THR A 166 24.72 -2.20 11.48
CA THR A 166 25.68 -1.11 11.75
C THR A 166 26.06 -0.33 10.48
N ILE A 167 25.75 -0.88 9.30
CA ILE A 167 25.95 -0.25 7.99
C ILE A 167 24.61 0.20 7.41
N VAL A 168 23.62 -0.70 7.30
CA VAL A 168 22.30 -0.38 6.74
C VAL A 168 21.46 0.42 7.74
N MET A 169 20.98 1.59 7.33
CA MET A 169 20.14 2.47 8.14
C MET A 169 18.68 1.97 8.16
N PRO A 170 17.97 1.99 9.30
CA PRO A 170 16.58 1.55 9.35
C PRO A 170 15.64 2.40 8.45
N PRO A 171 14.56 1.82 7.89
CA PRO A 171 13.74 2.43 6.85
C PRO A 171 13.24 3.86 7.13
N ARG A 172 12.90 4.16 8.40
CA ARG A 172 12.45 5.51 8.82
C ARG A 172 13.56 6.54 8.72
N SER A 173 14.75 6.21 9.21
CA SER A 173 15.90 7.11 9.20
C SER A 173 16.47 7.27 7.79
N LEU A 174 16.45 6.21 6.97
CA LEU A 174 16.80 6.31 5.55
C LEU A 174 15.81 7.23 4.80
N TRP A 175 14.50 7.08 5.04
CA TRP A 175 13.48 7.97 4.46
C TRP A 175 13.69 9.43 4.85
N GLU A 176 13.96 9.72 6.12
CA GLU A 176 14.28 11.09 6.59
C GLU A 176 15.54 11.65 5.91
N LEU A 177 16.59 10.83 5.75
CA LEU A 177 17.81 11.21 5.06
C LEU A 177 17.57 11.52 3.57
N LEU A 178 16.90 10.63 2.84
CA LEU A 178 16.62 10.81 1.40
C LEU A 178 15.69 12.01 1.15
N VAL A 179 14.72 12.27 2.04
CA VAL A 179 13.89 13.48 1.99
C VAL A 179 14.73 14.75 2.20
N ASN A 180 15.73 14.73 3.08
CA ASN A 180 16.61 15.87 3.33
C ASN A 180 17.65 16.08 2.21
N VAL A 181 18.19 15.01 1.62
CA VAL A 181 19.00 15.05 0.38
C VAL A 181 18.19 15.67 -0.76
N LYS A 182 16.95 15.22 -0.98
CA LYS A 182 16.03 15.74 -2.02
C LYS A 182 15.63 17.22 -1.81
N ARG A 183 15.78 17.74 -0.59
CA ARG A 183 15.60 19.17 -0.25
C ARG A 183 16.88 20.00 -0.38
N GLY A 184 18.02 19.40 -0.73
CA GLY A 184 19.33 20.07 -0.76
C GLY A 184 19.92 20.36 0.63
N MET A 185 19.35 19.80 1.69
CA MET A 185 19.79 20.01 3.08
C MET A 185 20.98 19.12 3.48
N TYR A 186 21.35 18.16 2.64
CA TYR A 186 22.47 17.26 2.85
C TYR A 186 23.17 16.95 1.52
N LEU A 187 24.49 17.06 1.49
CA LEU A 187 25.35 16.68 0.37
C LEU A 187 26.17 15.45 0.80
N PRO A 188 25.86 14.23 0.31
CA PRO A 188 26.57 13.04 0.74
C PRO A 188 28.00 13.05 0.20
N GLN A 189 28.99 12.92 1.09
CA GLN A 189 30.41 12.82 0.74
C GLN A 189 30.72 11.36 0.38
N THR A 190 30.30 10.93 -0.81
CA THR A 190 30.36 9.50 -1.17
C THR A 190 31.74 9.06 -1.61
N TYR A 191 32.46 8.43 -0.68
CA TYR A 191 33.57 7.52 -0.96
C TYR A 191 33.04 6.11 -1.26
N ILE A 192 33.91 5.24 -1.78
CA ILE A 192 33.60 3.84 -2.08
C ILE A 192 34.19 2.89 -1.01
N ILE A 193 33.40 1.97 -0.50
CA ILE A 193 33.82 0.86 0.38
C ILE A 193 33.66 -0.46 -0.37
N GLN A 194 34.61 -1.38 -0.23
CA GLN A 194 34.56 -2.70 -0.85
C GLN A 194 34.37 -3.82 0.20
N GLU A 195 33.26 -4.56 0.15
CA GLU A 195 33.08 -5.79 0.95
C GLU A 195 33.35 -7.04 0.08
N GLU A 196 34.21 -7.97 0.52
CA GLU A 196 34.37 -9.28 -0.14
C GLU A 196 33.46 -10.33 0.52
N MET A 197 32.61 -10.96 -0.30
CA MET A 197 31.66 -12.00 0.07
C MET A 197 32.09 -13.33 -0.55
N VAL A 198 31.95 -14.42 0.20
CA VAL A 198 32.21 -15.78 -0.31
C VAL A 198 30.94 -16.62 -0.27
N VAL A 199 30.64 -17.31 -1.37
CA VAL A 199 29.53 -18.28 -1.45
C VAL A 199 29.78 -19.46 -0.51
N THR A 200 28.86 -19.71 0.43
CA THR A 200 29.01 -20.80 1.42
C THR A 200 28.27 -22.08 1.04
N GLY A 201 27.16 -21.97 0.31
CA GLY A 201 26.33 -23.10 -0.15
C GLY A 201 24.96 -22.66 -0.66
N ARG A 202 24.22 -23.58 -1.28
CA ARG A 202 22.87 -23.33 -1.84
C ARG A 202 21.80 -23.37 -0.74
N VAL A 203 20.89 -22.39 -0.73
CA VAL A 203 19.70 -22.36 0.13
C VAL A 203 18.67 -23.35 -0.41
N ARG A 204 18.21 -24.29 0.44
CA ARG A 204 17.19 -25.29 0.07
C ARG A 204 15.77 -24.94 0.55
N ASN A 205 15.62 -24.13 1.59
CA ASN A 205 14.32 -23.85 2.22
C ASN A 205 13.98 -22.35 2.15
N MET A 206 13.48 -21.91 0.98
CA MET A 206 13.12 -20.51 0.72
C MET A 206 12.10 -19.92 1.71
N ARG A 207 11.31 -20.77 2.39
CA ARG A 207 10.31 -20.34 3.39
C ARG A 207 10.92 -19.65 4.61
N GLN A 208 12.21 -19.84 4.89
CA GLN A 208 12.90 -19.16 5.99
C GLN A 208 13.28 -17.70 5.66
N LEU A 209 13.19 -17.28 4.40
CA LEU A 209 13.68 -15.99 3.93
C LEU A 209 12.68 -14.83 4.12
N GLY A 210 11.44 -15.10 4.54
CA GLY A 210 10.37 -14.10 4.55
C GLY A 210 9.71 -13.91 3.17
N PRO A 211 8.54 -13.25 3.11
CA PRO A 211 7.73 -13.18 1.88
C PRO A 211 8.36 -12.30 0.80
N PHE A 212 9.12 -11.26 1.17
CA PHE A 212 9.71 -10.30 0.24
C PHE A 212 10.88 -10.91 -0.52
N ILE A 213 11.87 -11.46 0.20
CA ILE A 213 13.00 -12.17 -0.39
C ILE A 213 12.54 -13.44 -1.14
N HIS A 214 11.54 -14.17 -0.63
CA HIS A 214 10.97 -15.31 -1.35
C HIS A 214 10.33 -14.89 -2.69
N ARG A 215 9.71 -13.70 -2.79
CA ARG A 215 9.14 -13.20 -4.04
C ARG A 215 10.25 -12.84 -5.05
N LEU A 216 11.28 -12.14 -4.60
CA LEU A 216 12.44 -11.75 -5.41
C LEU A 216 13.17 -12.97 -5.99
N CYS A 217 13.47 -13.94 -5.13
CA CYS A 217 14.27 -15.13 -5.48
C CYS A 217 13.43 -16.32 -5.96
N TYR A 218 12.16 -16.12 -6.34
CA TYR A 218 11.30 -17.22 -6.76
C TYR A 218 11.78 -17.82 -8.09
N GLY A 219 12.00 -19.14 -8.10
CA GLY A 219 12.50 -19.88 -9.27
C GLY A 219 14.02 -19.80 -9.49
N LYS A 220 14.75 -18.95 -8.76
CA LYS A 220 16.17 -18.65 -8.99
C LYS A 220 17.12 -19.53 -8.17
N GLU A 221 18.35 -19.71 -8.65
CA GLU A 221 19.40 -20.40 -7.91
C GLU A 221 19.84 -19.52 -6.72
N THR A 222 19.43 -19.89 -5.50
CA THR A 222 19.67 -19.09 -4.28
C THR A 222 20.80 -19.65 -3.44
N TYR A 223 21.75 -18.81 -3.05
CA TYR A 223 22.95 -19.15 -2.27
C TYR A 223 23.04 -18.31 -0.99
N ARG A 224 23.73 -18.83 0.04
CA ARG A 224 24.06 -18.08 1.26
C ARG A 224 25.48 -17.54 1.20
N LEU A 225 25.65 -16.24 1.37
CA LEU A 225 26.95 -15.57 1.43
C LEU A 225 27.52 -15.54 2.86
N ARG A 226 28.80 -15.21 2.96
CA ARG A 226 29.47 -14.82 4.21
C ARG A 226 30.53 -13.75 3.91
N ARG A 227 30.53 -12.66 4.68
CA ARG A 227 31.59 -11.64 4.69
C ARG A 227 32.95 -12.26 5.00
N ARG A 228 33.96 -11.97 4.18
CA ARG A 228 35.35 -12.39 4.42
C ARG A 228 35.97 -11.46 5.46
N SER A 229 36.38 -12.00 6.62
CA SER A 229 37.10 -11.18 7.60
C SER A 229 38.53 -10.90 7.15
N SER A 230 38.93 -9.63 7.21
CA SER A 230 40.27 -9.12 6.83
C SER A 230 41.43 -9.78 7.59
N GLN A 231 41.16 -10.40 8.74
CA GLN A 231 42.14 -11.13 9.54
C GLN A 231 42.64 -12.44 8.89
N LYS A 232 41.93 -13.01 7.91
CA LYS A 232 42.38 -14.26 7.25
C LYS A 232 43.30 -13.99 6.06
N ARG A 233 44.60 -13.96 6.41
CA ARG A 233 45.83 -14.30 5.64
C ARG A 233 45.71 -14.20 4.11
N ILE A 234 46.60 -13.42 3.50
CA ILE A 234 46.74 -13.27 2.04
C ILE A 234 46.90 -14.65 1.39
N GLU A 235 45.81 -15.16 0.83
CA GLU A 235 45.82 -16.24 -0.15
C GLU A 235 46.27 -15.66 -1.49
N LYS A 236 46.95 -16.49 -2.29
CA LYS A 236 47.49 -16.10 -3.59
C LYS A 236 46.34 -15.63 -4.51
N ARG A 237 46.61 -14.67 -5.41
CA ARG A 237 45.65 -14.20 -6.43
C ARG A 237 45.41 -15.26 -7.52
N GLU A 238 44.83 -16.39 -7.13
CA GLU A 238 44.15 -17.29 -8.06
C GLU A 238 42.86 -16.60 -8.52
N THR A 239 42.54 -16.72 -9.80
CA THR A 239 41.41 -16.06 -10.44
C THR A 239 40.10 -16.73 -10.04
N ARG A 240 39.64 -16.43 -8.81
CA ARG A 240 38.26 -16.69 -8.39
C ARG A 240 37.34 -15.94 -9.36
N ASN A 241 36.31 -16.61 -9.84
CA ASN A 241 35.24 -15.94 -10.55
C ASN A 241 34.48 -15.09 -9.54
N CYS A 242 34.60 -13.77 -9.65
CA CYS A 242 33.98 -12.80 -8.75
C CYS A 242 33.27 -11.73 -9.57
N HIS A 243 32.02 -11.46 -9.22
CA HIS A 243 31.22 -10.35 -9.71
C HIS A 243 31.24 -9.22 -8.67
N SER A 244 30.84 -8.01 -9.08
CA SER A 244 30.71 -6.85 -8.19
C SER A 244 29.31 -6.25 -8.35
N ILE A 245 28.64 -5.93 -7.25
CA ILE A 245 27.42 -5.12 -7.28
C ILE A 245 27.74 -3.80 -6.55
N ARG A 246 27.53 -2.66 -7.23
CA ARG A 246 27.70 -1.31 -6.67
C ARG A 246 26.33 -0.70 -6.38
N HIS A 247 26.12 -0.24 -5.14
CA HIS A 247 24.87 0.40 -4.68
C HIS A 247 25.16 1.40 -3.54
N PHE A 248 24.21 2.24 -3.17
CA PHE A 248 24.38 3.28 -2.15
C PHE A 248 23.81 2.86 -0.79
N GLU A 249 24.70 2.50 0.14
CA GLU A 249 24.35 2.09 1.52
C GLU A 249 24.32 3.36 2.42
N ASN A 250 23.24 4.14 2.26
CA ASN A 250 22.85 5.40 2.93
C ASN A 250 23.77 6.63 2.86
N THR A 251 25.10 6.52 2.93
CA THR A 251 26.01 7.70 2.90
C THR A 251 27.29 7.50 2.09
N PHE A 252 27.57 6.28 1.65
CA PHE A 252 28.71 5.91 0.82
C PHE A 252 28.28 4.85 -0.20
N VAL A 253 29.08 4.68 -1.26
CA VAL A 253 28.86 3.62 -2.25
C VAL A 253 29.52 2.34 -1.75
N VAL A 254 28.82 1.22 -1.80
CA VAL A 254 29.35 -0.11 -1.45
C VAL A 254 29.48 -0.96 -2.70
N GLU A 255 30.70 -1.44 -2.93
CA GLU A 255 31.03 -2.45 -3.92
C GLU A 255 31.09 -3.82 -3.24
N THR A 256 29.99 -4.57 -3.34
CA THR A 256 29.87 -5.93 -2.84
C THR A 256 30.48 -6.89 -3.87
N LYS A 257 31.70 -7.37 -3.62
CA LYS A 257 32.37 -8.37 -4.48
C LYS A 257 32.03 -9.78 -4.04
N ILE A 258 31.24 -10.48 -4.84
CA ILE A 258 30.78 -11.85 -4.56
C ILE A 258 31.66 -12.83 -5.32
N CYS A 259 32.41 -13.64 -4.58
CA CYS A 259 33.31 -14.65 -5.13
C CYS A 259 32.77 -16.07 -4.93
N ASP A 260 32.83 -16.87 -6.00
CA ASP A 260 32.60 -18.31 -5.91
C ASP A 260 33.68 -18.99 -5.05
N ARG A 261 33.27 -20.03 -4.33
CA ARG A 261 34.17 -20.82 -3.48
C ARG A 261 34.90 -21.86 -4.32
N LEU A 262 36.22 -21.73 -4.42
CA LEU A 262 37.09 -22.79 -4.95
C LEU A 262 36.84 -24.09 -4.19
N LEU A 263 36.46 -25.13 -4.94
CA LEU A 263 36.45 -26.51 -4.48
C LEU A 263 37.86 -27.08 -4.70
N LEU A 264 38.64 -27.06 -3.62
CA LEU A 264 39.86 -27.87 -3.44
C LEU A 264 39.48 -29.13 -2.65
#